data_AF-A0A2V6A0W3-F1
#
_entry.id   AF-A0A2V6A0W3-F1
#
_cell.length_a   1.000
_cell.length_b   1.000
_cell.length_c   1.000
_cell.angle_alpha   90.00
_cell.angle_beta   90.00
_cell.angle_gamma   90.00
#
_symmetry.space_group_name_H-M   'P 1'
#
loop_
_entity.id
_entity.type
_entity.pdbx_description
1 polymer ?
#
loop_
_entity_poly.entity_id
_entity_poly.type
_entity_poly.pdbx_seq_one_letter_code
_entity_poly.pdbx_strand_id
1 'polypeptide(L)' 'FHIRRGVNRPTTGCTTMAQENLVKVITWLRAKRHPCYALLPAGEYENKWRAWNLPSLERLRGDVSMAR' A
#
# COMPACT_ATOMS: atom_id res chain seq x y z
N PHE A 1 6.45 15.78 -5.36
CA PHE A 1 5.05 16.15 -5.67
C PHE A 1 4.12 14.94 -5.41
N HIS A 2 4.02 14.44 -4.17
CA HIS A 2 3.21 13.25 -3.82
C HIS A 2 2.30 13.43 -2.59
N ILE A 3 2.39 14.60 -1.95
CA ILE A 3 1.53 14.96 -0.82
C ILE A 3 0.16 15.37 -1.37
N ARG A 4 -0.90 14.80 -0.81
CA ARG A 4 -2.29 15.09 -1.19
C ARG A 4 -2.61 16.56 -0.89
N ARG A 5 -3.09 17.29 -1.90
CA ARG A 5 -3.43 18.74 -1.81
C ARG A 5 -4.83 19.04 -1.25
N GLY A 6 -5.63 18.00 -1.04
CA GLY A 6 -7.00 18.07 -0.51
C GLY A 6 -7.70 16.74 -0.69
N VAL A 7 -8.59 16.35 0.22
CA VAL A 7 -9.25 15.04 0.20
C VAL A 7 -10.13 14.82 -1.04
N ASN A 8 -10.69 15.90 -1.58
CA ASN A 8 -11.58 15.88 -2.75
C ASN A 8 -10.87 16.29 -4.06
N ARG A 9 -9.54 16.46 -4.04
CA ARG A 9 -8.79 16.90 -5.22
C ARG A 9 -8.22 15.69 -5.96
N PRO A 10 -8.63 15.43 -7.21
CA PRO A 10 -8.12 14.30 -7.97
C PRO A 10 -6.63 14.43 -8.25
N THR A 11 -5.97 13.29 -8.43
CA THR A 11 -4.56 13.20 -8.83
C THR A 11 -4.47 12.88 -10.31
N THR A 12 -3.40 13.31 -10.96
CA THR A 12 -3.14 13.00 -12.38
C THR A 12 -2.52 11.61 -12.56
N GLY A 13 -3.00 10.62 -11.79
CA GLY A 13 -2.54 9.22 -11.86
C GLY A 13 -1.47 8.80 -10.84
N CYS A 14 -0.93 9.71 -10.03
CA CYS A 14 -0.08 9.32 -8.90
C CYS A 14 -0.92 8.94 -7.68
N THR A 15 -0.51 7.92 -6.93
CA THR A 15 -0.99 7.71 -5.56
C THR A 15 -0.53 8.88 -4.70
N THR A 16 -1.46 9.60 -4.08
CA THR A 16 -1.15 10.64 -3.09
C THR A 16 -1.78 10.30 -1.75
N MET A 17 -1.15 10.73 -0.66
CA MET A 17 -1.63 10.53 0.70
C MET A 17 -1.36 11.78 1.55
N ALA A 18 -1.96 11.84 2.74
CA ALA A 18 -1.64 12.88 3.72
C ALA A 18 -0.13 12.88 4.01
N GLN A 19 0.43 14.07 4.28
CA GLN A 19 1.88 14.22 4.46
C GLN A 19 2.39 13.34 5.59
N GLU A 20 1.69 13.27 6.73
CA GLU A 20 2.13 12.45 7.85
C GLU A 20 2.21 10.96 7.49
N ASN A 21 1.32 10.47 6.63
CA ASN A 21 1.34 9.09 6.17
C ASN A 21 2.50 8.84 5.19
N LEU A 22 2.77 9.79 4.30
CA LEU A 22 3.91 9.70 3.38
C LEU A 22 5.24 9.63 4.16
N VAL A 23 5.39 10.50 5.17
CA VAL A 23 6.58 10.52 6.03
C VAL A 23 6.73 9.18 6.76
N LYS A 24 5.66 8.64 7.35
CA LYS A 24 5.68 7.33 8.04
C LYS A 24 6.17 6.20 7.12
N VAL A 25 5.67 6.12 5.89
CA VAL A 25 6.09 5.07 4.95
C VAL A 25 7.57 5.22 4.59
N ILE A 26 8.00 6.43 4.23
CA ILE A 26 9.38 6.66 3.77
C ILE A 26 10.39 6.38 4.90
N THR A 27 10.10 6.80 6.13
CA THR A 27 11.01 6.60 7.27
C THR A 27 11.01 5.17 7.79
N TRP A 28 9.95 4.41 7.54
CA TRP A 28 9.90 2.97 7.84
C TRP A 28 10.76 2.13 6.90
N LEU A 29 10.91 2.54 5.64
CA LEU A 29 11.69 1.80 4.64
C LEU A 29 13.19 1.79 4.95
N ARG A 30 13.80 0.62 4.88
CA ARG A 30 15.25 0.44 5.07
C ARG A 30 15.90 0.19 3.72
N ALA A 31 16.52 1.22 3.14
CA ALA A 31 17.13 1.15 1.79
C ALA A 31 18.10 -0.04 1.61
N LYS A 32 18.92 -0.34 2.63
CA LYS A 32 19.85 -1.49 2.63
C LYS A 32 19.17 -2.87 2.51
N ARG A 33 17.85 -2.96 2.71
CA ARG A 33 17.07 -4.20 2.53
C ARG A 33 16.43 -4.29 1.14
N HIS A 34 16.76 -3.37 0.24
CA HIS A 34 16.27 -3.34 -1.15
C HIS A 34 14.74 -3.50 -1.24
N PRO A 35 13.96 -2.57 -0.65
CA PRO A 35 12.51 -2.68 -0.66
C PRO A 35 11.96 -2.61 -2.09
N CYS A 36 11.04 -3.52 -2.41
CA CYS A 36 10.33 -3.56 -3.70
C CYS A 36 8.85 -3.23 -3.51
N TYR A 37 8.28 -2.45 -4.43
CA TYR A 37 6.84 -2.22 -4.50
C TYR A 37 6.22 -3.16 -5.54
N ALA A 38 5.19 -3.89 -5.15
CA ALA A 38 4.41 -4.76 -6.04
C ALA A 38 2.94 -4.34 -6.00
N LEU A 39 2.37 -4.06 -7.17
CA LEU A 39 0.95 -3.84 -7.36
C LEU A 39 0.36 -5.08 -8.05
N LEU A 40 -0.51 -5.80 -7.34
CA LEU A 40 -1.08 -7.06 -7.82
C LEU A 40 -2.62 -6.95 -7.90
N PRO A 41 -3.25 -7.40 -9.00
CA PRO A 41 -4.68 -7.67 -9.01
C PRO A 41 -5.06 -8.68 -7.93
N ALA A 42 -6.31 -8.65 -7.47
CA ALA A 42 -6.78 -9.53 -6.38
C ALA A 42 -6.49 -11.01 -6.66
N GLY A 43 -6.82 -11.52 -7.86
CA GLY A 43 -6.54 -12.92 -8.23
C GLY A 43 -5.04 -13.28 -8.24
N GLU A 44 -4.17 -12.35 -8.65
CA GLU A 44 -2.73 -12.58 -8.59
C GLU A 44 -2.21 -12.61 -7.15
N TYR A 45 -2.77 -11.79 -6.27
CA TYR A 45 -2.46 -11.84 -4.84
C TYR A 45 -2.87 -13.19 -4.24
N GLU A 46 -4.07 -13.67 -4.53
CA GLU A 46 -4.58 -14.97 -4.08
C GLU A 46 -3.66 -16.13 -4.52
N ASN A 47 -3.07 -16.03 -5.71
CA ASN A 47 -2.17 -17.05 -6.24
C ASN A 47 -0.74 -16.97 -5.66
N LYS A 48 -0.25 -15.77 -5.31
CA LYS A 48 1.17 -15.56 -4.96
C LYS A 48 1.45 -15.40 -3.47
N TRP A 49 0.45 -15.10 -2.62
CA TRP A 49 0.70 -14.66 -1.24
C TRP A 49 1.57 -15.62 -0.42
N ARG A 50 1.36 -16.94 -0.53
CA ARG A 50 2.17 -17.93 0.18
C ARG A 50 3.61 -17.95 -0.31
N ALA A 51 3.79 -18.04 -1.63
CA ALA A 51 5.11 -18.13 -2.25
C ALA A 51 5.96 -16.87 -2.00
N TRP A 52 5.31 -15.71 -1.89
CA TRP A 52 5.95 -14.42 -1.65
C TRP A 52 5.98 -14.01 -0.17
N ASN A 53 5.49 -14.87 0.73
CA ASN A 53 5.36 -14.61 2.16
C ASN A 53 4.62 -13.28 2.48
N LEU A 54 3.56 -13.01 1.73
CA LEU A 54 2.67 -11.87 1.93
C LEU A 54 1.60 -12.19 3.00
N PRO A 55 0.93 -11.17 3.58
CA PRO A 55 -0.20 -11.38 4.49
C PRO A 55 -1.28 -12.34 3.95
N SER A 56 -1.90 -13.12 4.83
CA SER A 56 -3.00 -14.01 4.42
C SER A 56 -4.21 -13.23 3.91
N LEU A 57 -5.00 -13.88 3.05
CA LEU A 57 -6.24 -13.31 2.53
C LEU A 57 -7.24 -12.99 3.65
N GLU A 58 -7.33 -13.83 4.68
CA GLU A 58 -8.17 -13.60 5.85
C GLU A 58 -7.76 -12.33 6.60
N ARG A 59 -6.45 -12.14 6.80
CA ARG A 59 -5.90 -10.93 7.41
C ARG A 59 -6.28 -9.68 6.62
N LEU A 60 -6.12 -9.70 5.29
CA LEU A 60 -6.50 -8.59 4.43
C LEU A 60 -8.01 -8.32 4.45
N ARG A 61 -8.85 -9.36 4.44
CA ARG A 61 -10.30 -9.22 4.43
C ARG A 61 -10.84 -8.66 5.76
N GLY A 62 -10.22 -9.03 6.88
CA GLY A 62 -10.51 -8.44 8.20
C GLY A 62 -10.21 -6.94 8.26
N ASP A 63 -9.05 -6.53 7.72
CA ASP A 63 -8.65 -5.12 7.67
C ASP A 63 -9.57 -4.28 6.76
N VAL A 64 -10.03 -4.83 5.64
CA VAL A 64 -10.97 -4.15 4.71
C VAL A 64 -12.37 -4.04 5.31
N SER A 65 -12.81 -5.03 6.10
CA SER A 65 -14.14 -4.99 6.74
C SER A 65 -14.21 -4.00 7.91
N MET A 66 -13.09 -3.73 8.60
CA MET A 66 -13.01 -2.71 9.65
C MET A 66 -12.83 -1.29 9.11
N ALA A 67 -12.45 -1.14 7.84
CA ALA A 67 -12.29 0.15 7.17
C ALA A 67 -13.56 0.63 6.44
N ARG A 68 -14.69 -0.07 6.60
CA ARG A 68 -16.01 0.29 6.06
C ARG A 68 -16.89 0.98 7.09
#